data_AF-A0A9X4FJ64-F1
#
_entry.id   AF-A0A9X4FJ64-F1
#
_cell.length_a   1.000
_cell.length_b   1.000
_cell.length_c   1.000
_cell.angle_alpha   90.00
_cell.angle_beta   90.00
_cell.angle_gamma   90.00
#
_symmetry.space_group_name_H-M   'P 1'
#
loop_
_entity.id
_entity.type
_entity.pdbx_description
1 polymer ?
#
loop_
_entity_poly.entity_id
_entity_poly.type
_entity_poly.pdbx_seq_one_letter_code
_entity_poly.pdbx_strand_id
1 'polypeptide(L)'
;MAFGKSRILSNFNFSIRVYVSVLFFAVAIVVSTTQIWLTQNSLNKMLLQSNQALFERIASETHTIFSAKYHSVFSAVRGLSSSDLMTANNIEERKKFVPVIFELLADSTADSVYQVGYPNGDLFVVTMFGPDIKNSDFDAPANTMFMVENHSFTTKENTHLFYDGNKQWLATTSSVDNRTDSRTFSGRDSNMEMLC
;
A
#
# COMPACT_ATOMS: atom_id res chain seq x y z
N MET A 1 -22.21 -57.98 15.35
CA MET A 1 -21.46 -58.82 16.31
C MET A 1 -20.24 -58.03 16.75
N ALA A 2 -19.87 -57.80 18.01
CA ALA A 2 -20.52 -57.77 19.31
C ALA A 2 -19.55 -56.93 20.18
N PHE A 3 -19.95 -55.73 20.64
CA PHE A 3 -19.07 -54.90 21.46
C PHE A 3 -19.01 -55.45 22.90
N GLY A 4 -17.78 -55.60 23.39
CA GLY A 4 -17.41 -56.29 24.61
C GLY A 4 -18.21 -55.86 25.85
N LYS A 5 -18.87 -56.85 26.44
CA LYS A 5 -19.61 -56.78 27.70
C LYS A 5 -18.62 -56.61 28.87
N SER A 6 -18.41 -55.39 29.35
CA SER A 6 -17.68 -55.17 30.60
C SER A 6 -18.55 -55.65 31.76
N ARG A 7 -18.16 -56.81 32.30
CA ARG A 7 -18.86 -57.53 33.35
C ARG A 7 -18.43 -56.93 34.69
N ILE A 8 -19.15 -55.92 35.18
CA ILE A 8 -19.00 -55.45 36.57
C ILE A 8 -20.09 -56.14 37.40
N LEU A 9 -19.80 -57.37 37.82
CA LEU A 9 -20.46 -57.97 38.96
C LEU A 9 -19.67 -57.56 40.20
N SER A 10 -20.26 -56.79 41.11
CA SER A 10 -19.80 -56.81 42.50
C SER A 10 -20.93 -56.39 43.43
N ASN A 11 -21.33 -57.34 44.28
CA ASN A 11 -22.11 -57.06 45.49
C ASN A 11 -21.23 -56.21 46.42
N PHE A 12 -21.36 -54.89 46.32
CA PHE A 12 -20.79 -53.96 47.29
C PHE A 12 -21.87 -53.66 48.34
N ASN A 13 -21.78 -54.31 49.50
CA ASN A 13 -22.39 -53.78 50.72
C ASN A 13 -21.61 -52.53 51.12
N PHE A 14 -21.90 -51.40 50.47
CA PHE A 14 -21.28 -50.14 50.80
C PHE A 14 -21.93 -49.58 52.07
N SER A 15 -21.08 -49.28 53.07
CA SER A 15 -21.52 -48.52 54.24
C SER A 15 -22.10 -47.17 53.78
N ILE A 16 -23.20 -46.72 54.39
CA ILE A 16 -23.93 -45.47 54.11
C ILE A 16 -23.02 -44.27 53.79
N ARG A 17 -21.85 -44.21 54.41
CA ARG A 17 -20.83 -43.16 54.21
C ARG A 17 -20.35 -43.04 52.77
N VAL A 18 -20.33 -44.13 52.00
CA VAL A 18 -19.82 -44.11 50.62
C VAL A 18 -20.87 -43.64 49.63
N TYR A 19 -22.15 -43.92 49.86
CA TYR A 19 -23.22 -43.33 49.07
C TYR A 19 -23.21 -41.81 49.16
N VAL A 20 -22.97 -41.26 50.36
CA VAL A 20 -22.87 -39.81 50.56
C VAL A 20 -21.66 -39.21 49.83
N SER A 21 -20.49 -39.85 49.88
CA SER A 21 -19.30 -39.39 49.16
C SER A 21 -19.48 -39.43 47.64
N VAL A 22 -20.04 -40.51 47.11
CA VAL A 22 -20.30 -40.65 45.65
C VAL A 22 -21.29 -39.59 45.17
N LEU A 23 -22.34 -39.32 45.96
CA LEU A 23 -23.31 -38.27 45.64
C LEU A 23 -22.65 -36.88 45.62
N PHE A 24 -21.78 -36.60 46.60
CA PHE A 24 -21.05 -35.33 46.67
C PHE A 24 -20.14 -35.13 45.44
N PHE A 25 -19.36 -36.14 45.07
CA PHE A 25 -18.52 -36.08 43.87
C PHE A 25 -19.34 -35.97 42.59
N ALA A 26 -20.48 -36.68 42.49
CA ALA A 26 -21.36 -36.58 41.33
C ALA A 26 -21.89 -35.15 41.13
N VAL A 27 -22.34 -34.50 42.21
CA VAL A 27 -22.81 -33.11 42.15
C VAL A 27 -21.65 -32.16 41.82
N ALA A 28 -20.47 -32.36 42.42
CA ALA A 28 -19.29 -31.55 42.12
C ALA A 28 -18.90 -31.63 40.63
N ILE A 29 -18.98 -32.81 40.01
CA ILE A 29 -18.73 -33.01 38.57
C ILE A 29 -19.77 -32.27 37.73
N VAL A 30 -21.06 -32.35 38.08
CA VAL A 30 -22.13 -31.65 37.35
C VAL A 30 -21.96 -30.13 37.43
N VAL A 31 -21.65 -29.61 38.61
CA VAL A 31 -21.38 -28.17 38.80
C VAL A 31 -20.16 -27.74 38.01
N SER A 32 -19.07 -28.49 38.09
CA SER A 32 -17.81 -28.16 37.37
C SER A 32 -17.99 -28.20 35.86
N THR A 33 -18.70 -29.19 35.32
CA THR A 33 -18.97 -29.30 33.87
C THR A 33 -19.88 -28.17 33.39
N THR A 34 -20.90 -27.80 34.17
CA THR A 34 -21.77 -26.65 33.88
C THR A 34 -20.97 -25.35 33.86
N GLN A 35 -20.07 -25.15 34.84
CA GLN A 35 -19.19 -23.99 34.89
C GLN A 35 -18.24 -23.93 33.69
N ILE A 36 -17.62 -25.05 33.31
CA ILE A 36 -16.74 -25.12 32.13
C ILE A 36 -17.52 -24.78 30.85
N TRP A 37 -18.73 -25.31 30.69
CA TRP A 37 -19.56 -25.08 29.51
C TRP A 37 -19.99 -23.62 29.37
N LEU A 38 -20.45 -23.00 30.46
CA LEU A 38 -20.83 -21.58 30.47
C LEU A 38 -19.63 -20.66 30.23
N THR A 39 -18.48 -21.01 30.82
CA THR A 39 -17.23 -20.24 30.67
C THR A 39 -16.73 -20.29 29.23
N GLN A 40 -16.71 -21.46 28.60
CA GLN A 40 -16.28 -21.58 27.20
C GLN A 40 -17.21 -20.86 26.24
N ASN A 41 -18.53 -20.88 26.47
CA ASN A 41 -19.48 -20.15 25.64
C ASN A 41 -19.34 -18.62 25.81
N SER A 42 -19.02 -18.15 27.02
CA SER A 42 -18.83 -16.73 27.31
C SER A 42 -17.50 -16.20 26.78
N LEU A 43 -16.42 -16.98 26.97
CA LEU A 43 -15.10 -16.67 26.44
C LEU A 43 -15.10 -16.65 24.92
N ASN A 44 -15.72 -17.64 24.26
CA ASN A 44 -15.79 -17.68 22.80
C ASN A 44 -16.56 -16.48 22.22
N LYS A 45 -17.65 -16.04 22.87
CA LYS A 45 -18.43 -14.87 22.44
C LYS A 45 -17.67 -13.56 22.63
N MET A 46 -16.98 -13.39 23.76
CA MET A 46 -16.17 -12.19 24.01
C MET A 46 -14.90 -12.15 23.15
N LEU A 47 -14.28 -13.31 22.87
CA LEU A 47 -13.11 -13.42 21.99
C LEU A 47 -13.49 -13.13 20.53
N LEU A 48 -14.64 -13.63 20.06
CA LEU A 48 -15.16 -13.32 18.71
C LEU A 48 -15.53 -11.84 18.56
N GLN A 49 -16.23 -11.25 19.54
CA GLN A 49 -16.57 -9.82 19.51
C GLN A 49 -15.34 -8.91 19.63
N SER A 50 -14.36 -9.27 20.47
CA SER A 50 -13.11 -8.50 20.60
C SER A 50 -12.25 -8.59 19.35
N ASN A 51 -12.17 -9.77 18.72
CA ASN A 51 -11.44 -9.93 17.46
C ASN A 51 -12.10 -9.15 16.34
N GLN A 52 -13.43 -9.17 16.23
CA GLN A 52 -14.15 -8.43 15.20
C GLN A 52 -13.99 -6.91 15.37
N ALA A 53 -14.05 -6.40 16.61
CA ALA A 53 -13.77 -5.00 16.92
C ALA A 53 -12.31 -4.59 16.64
N LEU A 54 -11.34 -5.48 16.90
CA LEU A 54 -9.93 -5.25 16.57
C LEU A 54 -9.70 -5.27 15.04
N PHE A 55 -10.31 -6.22 14.31
CA PHE A 55 -10.22 -6.27 12.85
C PHE A 55 -10.92 -5.09 12.18
N GLU A 56 -12.09 -4.67 12.65
CA GLU A 56 -12.77 -3.46 12.16
C GLU A 56 -11.96 -2.21 12.45
N ARG A 57 -11.32 -2.12 13.62
CA ARG A 57 -10.42 -1.01 13.94
C ARG A 57 -9.19 -0.98 13.03
N ILE A 58 -8.53 -2.12 12.81
CA ILE A 58 -7.37 -2.23 11.90
C ILE A 58 -7.80 -1.88 10.46
N ALA A 59 -8.94 -2.38 10.00
CA ALA A 59 -9.45 -2.07 8.66
C ALA A 59 -9.83 -0.59 8.52
N SER A 60 -10.45 0.01 9.54
CA SER A 60 -10.81 1.42 9.56
C SER A 60 -9.59 2.33 9.65
N GLU A 61 -8.61 2.02 10.51
CA GLU A 61 -7.34 2.75 10.58
C GLU A 61 -6.56 2.63 9.26
N THR A 62 -6.51 1.44 8.66
CA THR A 62 -5.87 1.22 7.36
C THR A 62 -6.57 2.01 6.26
N HIS A 63 -7.90 1.97 6.18
CA HIS A 63 -8.66 2.75 5.21
C HIS A 63 -8.47 4.26 5.43
N THR A 64 -8.43 4.71 6.67
CA THR A 64 -8.23 6.13 7.01
C THR A 64 -6.82 6.58 6.61
N ILE A 65 -5.79 5.81 6.93
CA ILE A 65 -4.40 6.10 6.58
C ILE A 65 -4.21 6.05 5.06
N PHE A 66 -4.75 5.03 4.39
CA PHE A 66 -4.68 4.89 2.94
C PHE A 66 -5.43 6.02 2.23
N SER A 67 -6.67 6.30 2.64
CA SER A 67 -7.46 7.39 2.08
C SER A 67 -6.77 8.73 2.33
N ALA A 68 -6.30 9.02 3.54
CA ALA A 68 -5.58 10.25 3.84
C ALA A 68 -4.30 10.40 2.99
N LYS A 69 -3.54 9.31 2.80
CA LYS A 69 -2.27 9.35 2.06
C LYS A 69 -2.47 9.49 0.55
N TYR A 70 -3.44 8.79 -0.04
CA TYR A 70 -3.61 8.73 -1.50
C TYR A 70 -4.69 9.68 -2.05
N HIS A 71 -5.55 10.26 -1.21
CA HIS A 71 -6.59 11.18 -1.68
C HIS A 71 -6.03 12.43 -2.36
N SER A 72 -4.92 12.98 -1.85
CA SER A 72 -4.25 14.13 -2.47
C SER A 72 -3.73 13.77 -3.87
N VAL A 73 -3.05 12.63 -3.99
CA VAL A 73 -2.52 12.10 -5.26
C VAL A 73 -3.63 11.93 -6.30
N PHE A 74 -4.73 11.25 -5.94
CA PHE A 74 -5.85 11.06 -6.87
C PHE A 74 -6.54 12.36 -7.26
N SER A 75 -6.61 13.32 -6.35
CA SER A 75 -7.21 14.64 -6.62
C SER A 75 -6.33 15.45 -7.56
N ALA A 76 -5.01 15.42 -7.36
CA ALA A 76 -4.02 16.04 -8.24
C ALA A 76 -4.09 15.46 -9.66
N VAL A 77 -4.07 14.13 -9.79
CA VAL A 77 -4.20 13.45 -11.09
C VAL A 77 -5.52 13.80 -11.77
N ARG A 78 -6.64 13.80 -11.04
CA ARG A 78 -7.96 14.18 -11.59
C ARG A 78 -7.99 15.63 -12.06
N GLY A 79 -7.34 16.54 -11.32
CA GLY A 79 -7.21 17.94 -11.70
C GLY A 79 -6.41 18.11 -13.00
N LEU A 80 -5.23 17.50 -13.06
CA LEU A 80 -4.36 17.54 -14.25
C LEU A 80 -5.03 16.87 -15.46
N SER A 81 -5.70 15.73 -15.27
CA SER A 81 -6.40 15.03 -16.36
C SER A 81 -7.59 15.81 -16.93
N SER A 82 -8.12 16.76 -16.16
CA SER A 82 -9.23 17.63 -16.59
C SER A 82 -8.74 18.98 -17.12
N SER A 83 -7.42 19.20 -17.15
CA SER A 83 -6.81 20.46 -17.60
C SER A 83 -6.38 20.40 -19.07
N ASP A 84 -6.02 21.56 -19.63
CA ASP A 84 -5.50 21.66 -20.99
C ASP A 84 -4.13 20.97 -21.17
N LEU A 85 -3.51 20.44 -20.10
CA LEU A 85 -2.31 19.61 -20.22
C LEU A 85 -2.57 18.37 -21.09
N MET A 86 -3.77 17.79 -21.01
CA MET A 86 -4.12 16.60 -21.79
C MET A 86 -4.30 16.87 -23.29
N THR A 87 -4.51 18.13 -23.66
CA THR A 87 -4.70 18.57 -25.05
C THR A 87 -3.52 19.38 -25.58
N ALA A 88 -2.46 19.57 -24.78
CA ALA A 88 -1.27 20.32 -25.13
C ALA A 88 -0.46 19.63 -26.25
N ASN A 89 -0.27 20.35 -27.35
CA ASN A 89 0.35 19.80 -28.58
C ASN A 89 1.85 20.05 -28.68
N ASN A 90 2.39 20.97 -27.88
CA ASN A 90 3.79 21.36 -27.93
C ASN A 90 4.37 21.58 -26.52
N ILE A 91 5.70 21.54 -26.43
CA ILE A 91 6.42 21.72 -25.16
C ILE A 91 6.11 23.04 -24.47
N GLU A 92 5.86 24.12 -25.21
CA GLU A 92 5.58 25.43 -24.62
C GLU A 92 4.20 25.48 -23.96
N GLU A 93 3.21 24.77 -24.48
CA GLU A 93 1.92 24.55 -23.81
C GLU A 93 2.07 23.68 -22.56
N ARG A 94 2.83 22.58 -22.66
CA ARG A 94 3.07 21.65 -21.54
C ARG A 94 3.81 22.33 -20.39
N LYS A 95 4.79 23.18 -20.69
CA LYS A 95 5.60 23.95 -19.73
C LYS A 95 4.77 24.86 -18.83
N LYS A 96 3.61 25.34 -19.27
CA LYS A 96 2.73 26.19 -18.46
C LYS A 96 2.24 25.48 -17.18
N PHE A 97 2.21 24.15 -17.20
CA PHE A 97 1.77 23.35 -16.06
C PHE A 97 2.91 22.97 -15.10
N VAL A 98 4.17 23.18 -15.49
CA VAL A 98 5.35 22.82 -14.69
C VAL A 98 5.31 23.43 -13.29
N PRO A 99 5.00 24.74 -13.10
CA PRO A 99 4.95 25.31 -11.76
C PRO A 99 3.92 24.64 -10.85
N VAL A 100 2.73 24.33 -11.38
CA VAL A 100 1.68 23.61 -10.65
C VAL A 100 2.16 22.20 -10.28
N ILE A 101 2.78 21.49 -11.22
CA ILE A 101 3.27 20.13 -10.98
C ILE A 101 4.40 20.13 -9.93
N PHE A 102 5.26 21.15 -9.90
CA PHE A 102 6.25 21.31 -8.83
C PHE A 102 5.62 21.48 -7.45
N GLU A 103 4.53 22.24 -7.32
CA GLU A 103 3.82 22.33 -6.04
C GLU A 103 3.23 20.98 -5.63
N LEU A 104 2.62 20.26 -6.57
CA LEU A 104 2.03 18.95 -6.31
C LEU A 104 3.08 17.93 -5.85
N LEU A 105 4.25 17.93 -6.50
CA LEU A 105 5.39 17.08 -6.09
C LEU A 105 5.93 17.46 -4.71
N ALA A 106 6.00 18.75 -4.39
CA ALA A 106 6.49 19.22 -3.10
C ALA A 106 5.53 18.94 -1.94
N ASP A 107 4.22 18.92 -2.19
CA ASP A 107 3.18 18.67 -1.18
C ASP A 107 2.98 17.17 -0.90
N SER A 108 3.32 16.31 -1.86
CA SER A 108 3.17 14.85 -1.74
C SER A 108 4.45 14.19 -1.22
N THR A 109 4.34 13.47 -0.09
CA THR A 109 5.42 12.55 0.36
C THR A 109 5.45 11.21 -0.38
N ALA A 110 4.43 10.94 -1.24
CA ALA A 110 4.20 9.63 -1.84
C ALA A 110 4.70 9.54 -3.29
N ASP A 111 4.71 10.65 -4.00
CA ASP A 111 5.00 10.73 -5.43
C ASP A 111 6.27 11.55 -5.68
N SER A 112 7.18 10.98 -6.47
CA SER A 112 8.36 11.68 -6.98
C SER A 112 8.23 12.04 -8.47
N VAL A 113 7.17 11.62 -9.15
CA VAL A 113 7.03 11.75 -10.61
C VAL A 113 5.57 11.95 -11.03
N TYR A 114 5.34 12.89 -11.94
CA TYR A 114 4.13 12.96 -12.77
C TYR A 114 4.50 12.75 -14.24
N GLN A 115 3.74 11.89 -14.93
CA GLN A 115 4.00 11.53 -16.33
C GLN A 115 2.72 11.64 -17.16
N VAL A 116 2.85 12.24 -18.35
CA VAL A 116 1.79 12.34 -19.35
C VAL A 116 2.28 11.75 -20.66
N GLY A 117 1.57 10.72 -21.15
CA GLY A 117 1.76 10.16 -22.48
C GLY A 117 0.69 10.68 -23.44
N TYR A 118 1.11 11.16 -24.60
CA TYR A 118 0.23 11.74 -25.61
C TYR A 118 -0.10 10.72 -26.71
N PRO A 119 -1.24 10.85 -27.42
CA PRO A 119 -1.62 9.94 -28.51
C PRO A 119 -0.61 9.86 -29.65
N ASN A 120 0.19 10.90 -29.84
CA ASN A 120 1.26 10.95 -30.85
C ASN A 120 2.54 10.20 -30.42
N GLY A 121 2.56 9.62 -29.21
CA GLY A 121 3.71 8.91 -28.65
C GLY A 121 4.69 9.80 -27.90
N ASP A 122 4.46 11.12 -27.84
CA ASP A 122 5.29 12.00 -27.02
C ASP A 122 5.10 11.70 -25.53
N LEU A 123 6.14 11.96 -24.76
CA LEU A 123 6.13 11.86 -23.31
C LEU A 123 6.54 13.18 -22.67
N PHE A 124 5.81 13.55 -21.61
CA PHE A 124 6.16 14.67 -20.75
C PHE A 124 6.21 14.19 -19.30
N VAL A 125 7.38 14.29 -18.68
CA VAL A 125 7.62 13.81 -17.32
C VAL A 125 8.13 14.95 -16.47
N VAL A 126 7.61 15.08 -15.26
CA VAL A 126 8.10 16.01 -14.26
C VAL A 126 8.45 15.22 -13.01
N THR A 127 9.70 15.31 -12.60
CA THR A 127 10.30 14.48 -11.56
C THR A 127 10.90 15.37 -10.47
N MET A 128 10.65 15.03 -9.22
CA MET A 128 11.37 15.56 -8.07
C MET A 128 12.52 14.61 -7.71
N PHE A 129 13.72 15.17 -7.58
CA PHE A 129 14.93 14.42 -7.24
C PHE A 129 14.87 14.02 -5.77
N GLY A 130 14.55 12.75 -5.54
CA GLY A 130 14.63 12.12 -4.23
C GLY A 130 16.00 11.48 -3.97
N PRO A 131 16.21 10.87 -2.79
CA PRO A 131 17.45 10.17 -2.45
C PRO A 131 17.79 9.03 -3.42
N ASP A 132 16.78 8.46 -4.09
CA ASP A 132 16.94 7.32 -5.01
C ASP A 132 17.33 7.75 -6.44
N ILE A 133 17.17 9.02 -6.80
CA ILE A 133 17.49 9.53 -8.13
C ILE A 133 18.88 10.16 -8.09
N LYS A 134 19.85 9.50 -8.73
CA LYS A 134 21.23 10.01 -8.76
C LYS A 134 21.39 11.03 -9.87
N ASN A 135 21.97 12.18 -9.54
CA ASN A 135 22.33 13.23 -10.52
C ASN A 135 23.19 12.69 -11.68
N SER A 136 24.00 11.65 -11.44
CA SER A 136 24.85 11.01 -12.44
C SER A 136 24.08 10.37 -13.59
N ASP A 137 22.83 9.98 -13.38
CA ASP A 137 22.07 9.22 -14.39
C ASP A 137 21.58 10.13 -15.53
N PHE A 138 21.57 11.43 -15.28
CA PHE A 138 21.03 12.45 -16.19
C PHE A 138 22.02 13.61 -16.47
N ASP A 139 23.27 13.48 -16.03
CA ASP A 139 24.25 14.59 -16.02
C ASP A 139 23.68 15.88 -15.39
N ALA A 140 22.86 15.72 -14.34
CA ALA A 140 22.14 16.82 -13.71
C ALA A 140 23.11 17.74 -12.94
N PRO A 141 22.96 19.07 -13.04
CA PRO A 141 23.74 20.00 -12.24
C PRO A 141 23.62 19.75 -10.73
N ALA A 142 24.65 20.13 -9.98
CA ALA A 142 24.55 20.17 -8.52
C ALA A 142 23.38 21.08 -8.10
N ASN A 143 22.65 20.67 -7.06
CA ASN A 143 21.45 21.34 -6.53
C ASN A 143 20.17 21.20 -7.37
N THR A 144 20.15 20.30 -8.36
CA THR A 144 18.90 19.93 -9.04
C THR A 144 17.92 19.34 -8.04
N MET A 145 16.72 19.91 -7.97
CA MET A 145 15.59 19.41 -7.17
C MET A 145 14.47 18.90 -8.07
N PHE A 146 14.30 19.49 -9.25
CA PHE A 146 13.29 19.08 -10.20
C PHE A 146 13.85 18.93 -11.60
N MET A 147 13.27 18.00 -12.36
CA MET A 147 13.57 17.79 -13.78
C MET A 147 12.27 17.71 -14.57
N VAL A 148 12.29 18.32 -15.75
CA VAL A 148 11.24 18.18 -16.75
C VAL A 148 11.84 17.48 -17.95
N GLU A 149 11.30 16.33 -18.30
CA GLU A 149 11.65 15.58 -19.50
C GLU A 149 10.55 15.77 -20.55
N ASN A 150 10.98 16.09 -21.76
CA ASN A 150 10.12 16.12 -22.93
C ASN A 150 10.74 15.25 -24.02
N HIS A 151 10.11 14.12 -24.25
CA HIS A 151 10.47 13.17 -25.29
C HIS A 151 9.49 13.32 -26.45
N SER A 152 9.99 13.65 -27.64
CA SER A 152 9.19 13.62 -28.85
C SER A 152 9.46 12.35 -29.64
N PHE A 153 8.41 11.58 -29.90
CA PHE A 153 8.51 10.38 -30.71
C PHE A 153 8.79 10.71 -32.19
N THR A 154 8.28 11.86 -32.66
CA THR A 154 8.39 12.28 -34.06
C THR A 154 9.79 12.78 -34.38
N THR A 155 10.37 13.65 -33.54
CA THR A 155 11.72 14.18 -33.75
C THR A 155 12.80 13.28 -33.16
N LYS A 156 12.44 12.30 -32.33
CA LYS A 156 13.33 11.50 -31.49
C LYS A 156 14.21 12.35 -30.57
N GLU A 157 13.78 13.56 -30.27
CA GLU A 157 14.48 14.42 -29.33
C GLU A 157 14.02 14.12 -27.92
N ASN A 158 14.98 13.94 -27.02
CA ASN A 158 14.73 13.92 -25.60
C ASN A 158 15.41 15.12 -24.95
N THR A 159 14.61 15.99 -24.33
CA THR A 159 15.09 17.21 -23.67
C THR A 159 14.81 17.15 -22.18
N HIS A 160 15.86 17.33 -21.38
CA HIS A 160 15.81 17.47 -19.93
C HIS A 160 16.04 18.93 -19.55
N LEU A 161 15.12 19.50 -18.78
CA LEU A 161 15.27 20.82 -18.15
C LEU A 161 15.42 20.62 -16.65
N PHE A 162 16.47 21.18 -16.07
CA PHE A 162 16.78 21.05 -14.65
C PHE A 162 16.45 22.34 -13.89
N TYR A 163 15.89 22.19 -12.69
CA TYR A 163 15.51 23.29 -11.82
C TYR A 163 16.00 23.06 -10.38
N ASP A 164 16.30 24.15 -9.69
CA ASP A 164 16.67 24.12 -8.27
C ASP A 164 15.45 24.03 -7.34
N GLY A 165 15.69 23.98 -6.03
CA GLY A 165 14.62 23.98 -5.02
C GLY A 165 13.78 25.27 -4.98
N ASN A 166 14.27 26.37 -5.56
CA ASN A 166 13.53 27.63 -5.72
C ASN A 166 12.80 27.70 -7.07
N LYS A 167 12.72 26.58 -7.81
CA LYS A 167 12.08 26.45 -9.12
C LYS A 167 12.73 27.35 -10.17
N GLN A 168 13.98 27.74 -9.97
CA GLN A 168 14.78 28.48 -10.94
C GLN A 168 15.42 27.50 -11.93
N TRP A 169 15.44 27.88 -13.20
CA TRP A 169 16.08 27.10 -14.25
C TRP A 169 17.60 27.06 -14.04
N LEU A 170 18.19 25.87 -14.16
CA LEU A 170 19.63 25.62 -13.98
C LEU A 170 20.32 25.31 -15.32
N ALA A 171 19.78 24.34 -16.05
CA ALA A 171 20.39 23.86 -17.29
C ALA A 171 19.35 23.16 -18.17
N THR A 172 19.70 23.02 -19.45
CA THR A 172 18.96 22.20 -20.41
C THR A 172 19.94 21.26 -21.09
N THR A 173 19.62 19.97 -21.11
CA THR A 173 20.36 18.95 -21.85
C THR A 173 19.41 18.35 -22.88
N SER A 174 19.84 18.27 -24.14
CA SER A 174 19.08 17.60 -25.20
C SER A 174 19.92 16.49 -25.80
N SER A 175 19.30 15.33 -25.99
CA SER A 175 19.90 14.18 -26.66
C SER A 175 18.96 13.70 -27.76
N VAL A 176 19.53 13.19 -28.85
CA VAL A 176 18.75 12.46 -29.85
C VAL A 176 18.63 11.03 -29.35
N ASP A 177 17.43 10.63 -28.99
CA ASP A 177 17.14 9.30 -28.49
C ASP A 177 17.07 8.30 -29.66
N ASN A 178 18.14 7.54 -29.84
CA ASN A 178 18.19 6.44 -30.81
C ASN A 178 17.51 5.16 -30.28
N ARG A 179 16.88 5.18 -29.10
CA ARG A 179 16.22 4.00 -28.53
C ARG A 179 14.88 3.72 -29.21
N THR A 180 14.72 2.46 -29.62
CA THR A 180 13.49 1.93 -30.21
C THR A 180 12.48 1.64 -29.09
N ASP A 181 11.38 2.38 -29.09
CA ASP A 181 10.13 2.16 -28.32
C ASP A 181 10.15 2.51 -26.81
N SER A 182 9.51 3.64 -26.48
CA SER A 182 9.28 4.16 -25.13
C SER A 182 8.06 3.55 -24.42
N ARG A 183 7.33 2.62 -25.06
CA ARG A 183 6.23 1.86 -24.40
C ARG A 183 6.72 0.75 -23.48
N THR A 184 8.00 0.42 -23.55
CA THR A 184 8.68 -0.40 -22.54
C THR A 184 9.49 0.52 -21.64
N PHE A 185 8.83 1.22 -20.71
CA PHE A 185 9.47 1.56 -19.45
C PHE A 185 9.67 0.25 -18.68
N SER A 186 10.64 -0.55 -19.12
CA SER A 186 11.22 -1.59 -18.27
C SER A 186 12.07 -0.83 -17.29
N GLY A 187 11.64 -0.81 -16.03
CA GLY A 187 12.45 -0.36 -14.91
C GLY A 187 13.88 -0.84 -15.13
N ARG A 188 14.79 0.11 -15.35
CA ARG A 188 16.20 -0.17 -15.56
C ARG A 188 16.67 -0.86 -14.29
N ASP A 189 17.05 -2.13 -14.43
CA ASP A 189 17.68 -3.02 -13.45
C ASP A 189 18.21 -2.28 -12.23
N SER A 190 17.35 -2.12 -11.24
CA SER A 190 17.74 -1.83 -9.88
C SER A 190 17.14 -2.97 -9.07
N ASN A 191 18.03 -3.83 -8.58
CA ASN A 191 17.77 -4.89 -7.61
C ASN A 191 17.05 -4.32 -6.39
N MET A 192 15.75 -4.07 -6.52
CA MET A 192 14.86 -3.82 -5.41
C MET A 192 14.28 -5.18 -5.05
N GLU A 193 15.06 -5.90 -4.24
CA GLU A 193 14.56 -7.07 -3.54
C GLU A 193 13.23 -6.69 -2.88
N MET A 194 12.20 -7.43 -3.29
CA MET A 194 10.91 -7.46 -2.64
C MET A 194 11.11 -7.75 -1.16
N LEU A 195 10.86 -6.75 -0.32
CA LEU A 195 10.36 -6.96 1.04
C LEU A 195 8.90 -6.51 1.05
N CYS A 196 8.04 -7.41 0.55
CA CYS A 196 6.69 -7.60 1.07
C CYS A 196 6.76 -8.64 2.19
#